data_AF-A0A353FFD8-F1
#
_entry.id   AF-A0A353FFD8-F1
#
_cell.length_a   1.000
_cell.length_b   1.000
_cell.length_c   1.000
_cell.angle_alpha   90.00
_cell.angle_beta   90.00
_cell.angle_gamma   90.00
#
_symmetry.space_group_name_H-M   'P 1'
#
loop_
_entity.id
_entity.type
_entity.pdbx_description
1 polymer ?
#
loop_
_entity_poly.entity_id
_entity_poly.type
_entity_poly.pdbx_seq_one_letter_code
_entity_poly.pdbx_strand_id
1 'polypeptide(L)'
;MKYLYTLSFLLFALHSFSAPGDTTLVSAHQKADMTWYGSYDAWGDFPDGNTSYSKILLRYTMGCATGGCSDWDYTTQIQLMIPTGVMDSNVASVDTVSLTPLVIDTTWNVFEVEEAYELARVITPYGGSLPNNWEHDFMFDVTDYYPLLKDSVKVRAFYSGWSSGFSVSTDFLFVEGIRPRTVLDIKNIHSGYKDYISSTAFESTFLTSKTVTLSPSAKTAMVRVIPSGHGFVNSLNCAEFCEKDYYLKINNQQVATQAMWRNDCGLNPIWPQAGTWLFDRANWCPGDKALHYDHDITSYISGTSSIDIDVDVEAYAYTVPPGEVPAGYYFTTQLFQYGDYTFANDVELTKILAPSHEDEFSRMNPICGKVILEIRNNGSQNLTSCTIDYGMEGGNPLTYNWTGNLAPSTAEVVSIDIPNPADWESYTGSLNFIASVSNPNGQPDEYSLNNKKEVTVTAPPIYPAQMILQ
;
A
#
# COMPACT_ATOMS: atom_id res chain seq x y z
N MET A 1 75.72 6.12 2.33
CA MET A 1 74.86 5.17 1.60
C MET A 1 73.52 5.11 2.30
N LYS A 2 72.46 5.52 1.62
CA LYS A 2 71.07 5.51 2.10
C LYS A 2 70.51 4.08 1.95
N TYR A 3 69.87 3.55 2.99
CA TYR A 3 68.95 2.41 2.84
C TYR A 3 67.56 2.88 3.26
N LEU A 4 66.68 2.93 2.26
CA LEU A 4 65.26 3.21 2.36
C LEU A 4 64.56 1.90 2.76
N TYR A 5 63.81 1.88 3.86
CA TYR A 5 62.82 0.84 4.13
C TYR A 5 61.44 1.40 3.80
N THR A 6 60.87 0.96 2.68
CA THR A 6 59.49 1.23 2.29
C THR A 6 58.59 0.20 2.96
N LEU A 7 57.79 0.62 3.93
CA LEU A 7 56.74 -0.18 4.56
C LEU A 7 55.47 -0.04 3.69
N SER A 8 55.05 -1.12 3.04
CA SER A 8 53.81 -1.17 2.26
C SER A 8 52.67 -1.60 3.17
N PHE A 9 51.72 -0.70 3.43
CA PHE A 9 50.49 -0.99 4.17
C PHE A 9 49.43 -1.44 3.16
N LEU A 10 49.13 -2.74 3.11
CA LEU A 10 47.95 -3.25 2.40
C LEU A 10 46.71 -2.99 3.27
N LEU A 11 45.85 -2.07 2.85
CA LEU A 11 44.47 -2.00 3.33
C LEU A 11 43.69 -3.18 2.71
N PHE A 12 43.39 -4.20 3.51
CA PHE A 12 42.33 -5.14 3.19
C PHE A 12 40.99 -4.43 3.46
N ALA A 13 40.30 -4.03 2.39
CA ALA A 13 38.88 -3.68 2.47
C ALA A 13 38.09 -4.99 2.69
N LEU A 14 37.70 -5.24 3.94
CA LEU A 14 36.70 -6.24 4.27
C LEU A 14 35.40 -5.82 3.56
N HIS A 15 35.04 -6.54 2.50
CA HIS A 15 33.72 -6.43 1.91
C HIS A 15 32.78 -7.20 2.84
N SER A 16 32.07 -6.49 3.69
CA SER A 16 30.91 -7.06 4.38
C SER A 16 29.88 -7.36 3.30
N PHE A 17 29.63 -8.64 3.05
CA PHE A 17 28.48 -9.04 2.24
C PHE A 17 27.23 -8.89 3.09
N SER A 18 26.22 -8.24 2.52
CA SER A 18 24.87 -8.16 3.07
C SER A 18 24.31 -9.58 3.29
N ALA A 19 23.59 -9.80 4.39
CA ALA A 19 22.97 -11.06 4.75
C ALA A 19 21.45 -11.02 4.49
N PRO A 20 20.79 -12.16 4.23
CA PRO A 20 19.33 -12.22 4.16
C PRO A 20 18.68 -11.57 5.40
N GLY A 21 17.73 -10.67 5.18
CA GLY A 21 17.10 -9.84 6.21
C GLY A 21 17.67 -8.42 6.33
N ASP A 22 18.82 -8.12 5.69
CA ASP A 22 19.35 -6.75 5.64
C ASP A 22 18.38 -5.85 4.85
N THR A 23 18.26 -4.59 5.31
CA THR A 23 17.32 -3.62 4.74
C THR A 23 18.07 -2.50 4.02
N THR A 24 17.79 -2.32 2.73
CA THR A 24 18.23 -1.17 1.95
C THR A 24 17.15 -0.10 1.94
N LEU A 25 17.49 1.14 2.26
CA LEU A 25 16.58 2.29 2.25
C LEU A 25 16.81 3.13 0.99
N VAL A 26 15.74 3.41 0.25
CA VAL A 26 15.75 4.34 -0.90
C VAL A 26 14.71 5.42 -0.67
N SER A 27 15.13 6.68 -0.67
CA SER A 27 14.22 7.83 -0.50
C SER A 27 14.04 8.55 -1.85
N ALA A 28 12.81 8.98 -2.15
CA ALA A 28 12.54 9.82 -3.32
C ALA A 28 12.12 11.23 -2.92
N HIS A 29 11.00 11.37 -2.19
CA HIS A 29 10.56 12.64 -1.61
C HIS A 29 11.10 12.82 -0.20
N GLN A 30 11.52 14.04 0.14
CA GLN A 30 11.98 14.43 1.47
C GLN A 30 11.24 15.71 1.89
N LYS A 31 10.14 15.55 2.63
CA LYS A 31 9.28 16.64 3.09
C LYS A 31 8.91 17.62 1.96
N ALA A 32 8.53 17.09 0.80
CA ALA A 32 8.11 17.87 -0.34
C ALA A 32 6.73 18.49 -0.07
N ASP A 33 6.61 19.81 -0.16
CA ASP A 33 5.34 20.52 0.06
C ASP A 33 4.38 20.30 -1.12
N MET A 34 3.24 19.68 -0.84
CA MET A 34 2.10 19.52 -1.73
C MET A 34 1.03 20.57 -1.40
N THR A 35 1.18 21.79 -1.93
CA THR A 35 0.33 22.95 -1.58
C THR A 35 -0.69 23.33 -2.64
N TRP A 36 -0.72 22.63 -3.77
CA TRP A 36 -1.65 22.90 -4.86
C TRP A 36 -1.88 21.67 -5.71
N TYR A 37 -3.03 21.62 -6.38
CA TYR A 37 -3.43 20.52 -7.23
C TYR A 37 -2.35 20.24 -8.26
N GLY A 38 -1.87 19.00 -8.31
CA GLY A 38 -0.89 18.60 -9.30
C GLY A 38 0.00 17.45 -8.87
N SER A 39 1.07 17.29 -9.64
CA SER A 39 2.06 16.23 -9.50
C SER A 39 3.38 16.80 -9.03
N TYR A 40 3.93 16.19 -7.99
CA TYR A 40 5.22 16.51 -7.40
C TYR A 40 6.12 15.31 -7.68
N ASP A 41 7.08 15.48 -8.59
CA ASP A 41 7.92 14.39 -9.08
C ASP A 41 9.31 14.47 -8.45
N ALA A 42 9.82 13.34 -7.97
CA ALA A 42 11.19 13.17 -7.52
C ALA A 42 11.75 11.85 -8.04
N TRP A 43 13.07 11.77 -8.19
CA TRP A 43 13.73 10.53 -8.60
C TRP A 43 14.09 9.70 -7.37
N GLY A 44 13.81 8.40 -7.43
CA GLY A 44 14.37 7.40 -6.52
C GLY A 44 15.44 6.59 -7.25
N ASP A 45 16.61 6.43 -6.63
CA ASP A 45 17.69 5.58 -7.12
C ASP A 45 17.57 4.20 -6.47
N PHE A 46 16.80 3.33 -7.12
CA PHE A 46 16.50 1.98 -6.68
C PHE A 46 17.63 1.00 -7.03
N PRO A 47 17.69 -0.16 -6.35
CA PRO A 47 18.65 -1.21 -6.69
C PRO A 47 18.54 -1.66 -8.15
N ASP A 48 19.65 -2.13 -8.72
CA ASP A 48 19.75 -2.58 -10.13
C ASP A 48 18.93 -3.86 -10.44
N GLY A 49 18.31 -4.47 -9.43
CA GLY A 49 17.51 -5.67 -9.54
C GLY A 49 18.29 -6.99 -9.55
N ASN A 50 19.60 -6.97 -9.27
CA ASN A 50 20.42 -8.18 -9.12
C ASN A 50 20.24 -8.86 -7.76
N THR A 51 19.78 -8.12 -6.76
CA THR A 51 19.45 -8.64 -5.42
C THR A 51 17.99 -9.06 -5.34
N SER A 52 17.70 -10.16 -4.65
CA SER A 52 16.33 -10.58 -4.35
C SER A 52 15.87 -10.03 -3.00
N TYR A 53 14.67 -9.49 -2.97
CA TYR A 53 14.04 -8.92 -1.78
C TYR A 53 12.77 -9.68 -1.47
N SER A 54 12.60 -10.17 -0.23
CA SER A 54 11.38 -10.84 0.21
C SER A 54 10.27 -9.84 0.55
N LYS A 55 10.63 -8.60 0.89
CA LYS A 55 9.69 -7.53 1.20
C LYS A 55 10.19 -6.19 0.64
N ILE A 56 9.28 -5.38 0.13
CA ILE A 56 9.51 -3.96 -0.12
C ILE A 56 8.35 -3.18 0.49
N LEU A 57 8.66 -2.34 1.47
CA LEU A 57 7.68 -1.50 2.13
C LEU A 57 7.87 -0.05 1.68
N LEU A 58 6.77 0.61 1.29
CA LEU A 58 6.74 2.05 1.13
C LEU A 58 6.24 2.66 2.44
N ARG A 59 7.12 3.41 3.11
CA ARG A 59 6.75 4.35 4.16
C ARG A 59 6.44 5.70 3.51
N TYR A 60 5.16 6.03 3.47
CA TYR A 60 4.68 7.37 3.16
C TYR A 60 4.60 8.13 4.48
N THR A 61 5.44 9.14 4.67
CA THR A 61 5.29 10.09 5.79
C THR A 61 4.54 11.33 5.32
N MET A 62 3.34 11.55 5.86
CA MET A 62 2.57 12.77 5.65
C MET A 62 2.89 13.77 6.75
N GLY A 63 3.02 15.06 6.42
CA GLY A 63 3.16 16.13 7.41
C GLY A 63 2.44 17.40 7.00
N CYS A 64 2.48 18.44 7.83
CA CYS A 64 2.03 19.77 7.39
C CYS A 64 3.06 20.40 6.43
N ALA A 65 2.58 21.07 5.38
CA ALA A 65 3.44 21.84 4.49
C ALA A 65 4.05 23.07 5.20
N THR A 66 5.02 23.73 4.56
CA THR A 66 5.59 25.02 5.00
C THR A 66 4.55 26.14 4.97
N GLY A 67 3.70 26.19 6.00
CA GLY A 67 2.54 27.08 6.06
C GLY A 67 1.40 26.56 6.93
N GLY A 68 1.48 25.28 7.35
CA GLY A 68 0.44 24.58 8.08
C GLY A 68 -0.26 23.56 7.20
N CYS A 69 -1.05 22.70 7.84
CA CYS A 69 -1.84 21.68 7.16
C CYS A 69 -3.05 22.31 6.43
N SER A 70 -3.58 21.60 5.42
CA SER A 70 -4.90 21.90 4.85
C SER A 70 -6.00 21.76 5.90
N ASP A 71 -7.05 22.57 5.80
CA ASP A 71 -8.29 22.32 6.54
C ASP A 71 -9.07 21.11 6.01
N TRP A 72 -8.81 20.68 4.77
CA TRP A 72 -9.59 19.69 4.04
C TRP A 72 -8.87 18.35 3.84
N ASP A 73 -9.67 17.31 3.68
CA ASP A 73 -9.33 15.92 3.37
C ASP A 73 -9.21 15.69 1.85
N TYR A 74 -7.99 15.80 1.32
CA TYR A 74 -7.71 15.65 -0.10
C TYR A 74 -7.14 14.27 -0.44
N THR A 75 -7.38 13.83 -1.66
CA THR A 75 -6.78 12.60 -2.18
C THR A 75 -5.31 12.83 -2.49
N THR A 76 -4.47 11.92 -2.01
CA THR A 76 -3.06 11.84 -2.39
C THR A 76 -2.73 10.46 -2.92
N GLN A 77 -1.81 10.39 -3.88
CA GLN A 77 -1.38 9.12 -4.47
C GLN A 77 0.14 9.12 -4.63
N ILE A 78 0.76 7.97 -4.39
CA ILE A 78 2.15 7.72 -4.80
C ILE A 78 2.13 6.83 -6.02
N GLN A 79 2.78 7.27 -7.09
CA GLN A 79 2.81 6.62 -8.38
C GLN A 79 4.25 6.44 -8.87
N LEU A 80 4.56 5.32 -9.51
CA LEU A 80 5.75 5.18 -10.34
C LEU A 80 5.43 5.64 -11.75
N MET A 81 6.24 6.53 -12.30
CA MET A 81 6.10 6.99 -13.68
C MET A 81 7.02 6.14 -14.56
N ILE A 82 6.42 5.18 -15.27
CA ILE A 82 7.14 4.16 -16.04
C ILE A 82 7.16 4.57 -17.52
N PRO A 83 8.34 4.77 -18.14
CA PRO A 83 8.43 5.10 -19.54
C PRO A 83 7.85 3.98 -20.44
N THR A 84 7.06 4.36 -21.43
CA THR A 84 6.35 3.41 -22.31
C THR A 84 7.13 3.00 -23.56
N GLY A 85 8.28 3.63 -23.82
CA GLY A 85 9.02 3.53 -25.09
C GLY A 85 8.44 4.39 -26.22
N VAL A 86 7.29 5.04 -26.01
CA VAL A 86 6.65 5.90 -27.01
C VAL A 86 7.05 7.35 -26.77
N MET A 87 7.58 8.01 -27.81
CA MET A 87 7.89 9.44 -27.77
C MET A 87 6.68 10.28 -28.19
N ASP A 88 6.43 11.38 -27.48
CA ASP A 88 5.47 12.42 -27.84
C ASP A 88 6.16 13.79 -27.84
N SER A 89 5.49 14.82 -28.35
CA SER A 89 6.04 16.16 -28.40
C SER A 89 4.98 17.26 -28.36
N ASN A 90 5.34 18.42 -27.80
CA ASN A 90 4.55 19.63 -27.92
C ASN A 90 5.40 20.80 -28.45
N VAL A 91 4.73 21.81 -29.01
CA VAL A 91 5.41 23.01 -29.50
C VAL A 91 6.02 23.75 -28.31
N ALA A 92 7.35 23.90 -28.33
CA ALA A 92 8.10 24.63 -27.32
C ALA A 92 8.06 26.15 -27.58
N SER A 93 8.29 26.55 -28.83
CA SER A 93 8.20 27.95 -29.25
C SER A 93 8.07 28.08 -30.77
N VAL A 94 7.62 29.25 -31.24
CA VAL A 94 7.69 29.63 -32.65
C VAL A 94 9.08 30.21 -32.91
N ASP A 95 9.84 29.58 -33.80
CA ASP A 95 11.20 29.98 -34.15
C ASP A 95 11.17 31.11 -35.19
N THR A 96 10.56 30.86 -36.34
CA THR A 96 10.52 31.82 -37.46
C THR A 96 9.11 31.99 -37.98
N VAL A 97 8.69 33.24 -38.21
CA VAL A 97 7.49 33.57 -38.97
C VAL A 97 7.89 34.36 -40.21
N SER A 98 7.84 33.73 -41.38
CA SER A 98 7.86 34.44 -42.67
C SER A 98 6.43 34.74 -43.06
N LEU A 99 6.14 35.93 -43.59
CA LEU A 99 4.80 36.32 -44.03
C LEU A 99 4.63 36.24 -45.56
N THR A 100 5.72 36.11 -46.32
CA THR A 100 5.71 36.00 -47.79
C THR A 100 6.84 35.08 -48.29
N PRO A 101 6.60 33.77 -48.47
CA PRO A 101 5.36 33.04 -48.17
C PRO A 101 5.13 32.91 -46.65
N LEU A 102 3.87 32.63 -46.23
CA LEU A 102 3.59 32.32 -44.83
C LEU A 102 4.30 31.02 -44.45
N VAL A 103 5.31 31.10 -43.59
CA VAL A 103 6.01 29.95 -43.00
C VAL A 103 6.04 30.19 -41.50
N ILE A 104 5.52 29.23 -40.73
CA ILE A 104 5.60 29.22 -39.27
C ILE A 104 6.47 28.02 -38.91
N ASP A 105 7.67 28.30 -38.43
CA ASP A 105 8.62 27.32 -37.94
C ASP A 105 8.52 27.21 -36.42
N THR A 106 8.63 26.00 -35.88
CA THR A 106 8.42 25.72 -34.45
C THR A 106 9.49 24.80 -33.91
N THR A 107 9.96 25.08 -32.70
CA THR A 107 10.75 24.13 -31.91
C THR A 107 9.81 23.25 -31.08
N TRP A 108 10.25 22.03 -30.76
CA TRP A 108 9.43 21.03 -30.09
C TRP A 108 10.13 20.53 -28.82
N ASN A 109 9.38 20.38 -27.72
CA ASN A 109 9.84 19.58 -26.59
C ASN A 109 9.41 18.15 -26.87
N VAL A 110 10.39 17.27 -27.04
CA VAL A 110 10.16 15.83 -27.24
C VAL A 110 10.39 15.14 -25.91
N PHE A 111 9.44 14.32 -25.48
CA PHE A 111 9.49 13.61 -24.20
C PHE A 111 8.92 12.19 -24.37
N GLU A 112 9.39 11.27 -23.54
CA GLU A 112 8.83 9.93 -23.51
C GLU A 112 7.51 9.94 -22.74
N VAL A 113 6.50 9.26 -23.26
CA VAL A 113 5.21 9.08 -22.59
C VAL A 113 5.43 8.13 -21.41
N GLU A 114 5.04 8.57 -20.23
CA GLU A 114 5.11 7.79 -19.00
C GLU A 114 3.71 7.32 -18.59
N GLU A 115 3.63 6.08 -18.12
CA GLU A 115 2.45 5.49 -17.52
C GLU A 115 2.58 5.51 -15.99
N ALA A 116 1.54 5.97 -15.29
CA ALA A 116 1.51 6.03 -13.82
C ALA A 116 1.03 4.70 -13.22
N TYR A 117 1.87 4.04 -12.43
CA TYR A 117 1.50 2.87 -11.62
C TYR A 117 1.30 3.31 -10.18
N GLU A 118 0.05 3.39 -9.73
CA GLU A 118 -0.28 3.77 -8.36
C GLU A 118 0.11 2.65 -7.38
N LEU A 119 0.90 3.03 -6.37
CA LEU A 119 1.38 2.15 -5.30
C LEU A 119 0.58 2.33 -4.01
N ALA A 120 0.16 3.58 -3.74
CA ALA A 120 -0.46 3.97 -2.49
C ALA A 120 -1.44 5.11 -2.71
N ARG A 121 -2.55 5.08 -1.95
CA ARG A 121 -3.54 6.16 -1.86
C ARG A 121 -3.83 6.47 -0.41
N VAL A 122 -3.70 7.72 -0.04
CA VAL A 122 -4.02 8.23 1.31
C VAL A 122 -4.91 9.45 1.15
N ILE A 123 -5.96 9.53 1.95
CA ILE A 123 -6.75 10.75 2.06
C ILE A 123 -6.21 11.54 3.25
N THR A 124 -5.86 12.81 3.02
CA THR A 124 -5.31 13.65 4.09
C THR A 124 -6.32 13.81 5.24
N PRO A 125 -5.87 14.03 6.49
CA PRO A 125 -6.79 14.35 7.57
C PRO A 125 -7.39 15.75 7.37
N TYR A 126 -8.43 16.07 8.14
CA TYR A 126 -8.83 17.46 8.37
C TYR A 126 -7.78 18.13 9.26
N GLY A 127 -6.86 18.85 8.64
CA GLY A 127 -5.60 19.26 9.27
C GLY A 127 -5.58 20.61 9.97
N GLY A 128 -6.67 21.39 9.91
CA GLY A 128 -6.71 22.77 10.43
C GLY A 128 -6.35 22.94 11.92
N SER A 129 -6.51 21.88 12.73
CA SER A 129 -6.14 21.86 14.15
C SER A 129 -4.83 21.12 14.45
N LEU A 130 -4.18 20.54 13.44
CA LEU A 130 -2.93 19.80 13.63
C LEU A 130 -1.77 20.80 13.86
N PRO A 131 -0.83 20.49 14.76
CA PRO A 131 0.32 21.36 14.96
C PRO A 131 1.21 21.36 13.70
N ASN A 132 1.89 22.48 13.41
CA ASN A 132 2.69 22.62 12.19
C ASN A 132 3.83 21.60 12.04
N ASN A 133 4.25 20.95 13.13
CA ASN A 133 5.25 19.89 13.13
C ASN A 133 4.63 18.49 13.16
N TRP A 134 3.33 18.36 12.92
CA TRP A 134 2.64 17.08 12.84
C TRP A 134 3.14 16.28 11.64
N GLU A 135 3.41 15.00 11.88
CA GLU A 135 3.76 14.00 10.87
C GLU A 135 3.09 12.67 11.23
N HIS A 136 2.82 11.83 10.24
CA HIS A 136 2.28 10.48 10.42
C HIS A 136 2.73 9.56 9.29
N ASP A 137 3.10 8.33 9.66
CA ASP A 137 3.58 7.31 8.73
C ASP A 137 2.46 6.36 8.31
N PHE A 138 2.32 6.18 7.00
CA PHE A 138 1.50 5.16 6.39
C PHE A 138 2.39 4.11 5.73
N MET A 139 2.29 2.87 6.19
CA MET A 139 3.03 1.74 5.63
C MET A 139 2.22 1.00 4.56
N PHE A 140 2.82 0.81 3.39
CA PHE A 140 2.26 0.05 2.27
C PHE A 140 3.19 -1.10 1.89
N ASP A 141 2.65 -2.30 1.68
CA ASP A 141 3.39 -3.40 1.06
C ASP A 141 3.36 -3.22 -0.46
N VAL A 142 4.51 -2.91 -1.04
CA VAL A 142 4.71 -2.68 -2.48
C VAL A 142 5.65 -3.73 -3.08
N THR A 143 5.81 -4.88 -2.41
CA THR A 143 6.76 -5.94 -2.80
C THR A 143 6.56 -6.40 -4.23
N ASP A 144 5.32 -6.56 -4.67
CA ASP A 144 5.01 -7.04 -6.02
C ASP A 144 5.39 -6.05 -7.13
N TYR A 145 5.66 -4.78 -6.81
CA TYR A 145 6.15 -3.79 -7.78
C TYR A 145 7.67 -3.81 -7.96
N TYR A 146 8.40 -4.74 -7.34
CA TYR A 146 9.85 -4.84 -7.48
C TYR A 146 10.37 -4.84 -8.94
N PRO A 147 9.65 -5.35 -9.97
CA PRO A 147 10.13 -5.27 -11.35
C PRO A 147 10.22 -3.81 -11.86
N LEU A 148 9.38 -2.92 -11.31
CA LEU A 148 9.27 -1.50 -11.66
C LEU A 148 10.09 -0.60 -10.73
N LEU A 149 10.66 -1.14 -9.65
CA LEU A 149 11.46 -0.41 -8.66
C LEU A 149 12.95 -0.74 -8.88
N LYS A 150 13.47 -0.38 -10.06
CA LYS A 150 14.85 -0.66 -10.47
C LYS A 150 15.52 0.54 -11.09
N ASP A 151 16.81 0.71 -10.84
CA ASP A 151 17.60 1.84 -11.31
C ASP A 151 16.94 3.18 -10.91
N SER A 152 16.97 4.20 -11.77
CA SER A 152 16.33 5.48 -11.48
C SER A 152 14.89 5.49 -11.98
N VAL A 153 13.93 5.62 -11.06
CA VAL A 153 12.49 5.71 -11.39
C VAL A 153 11.92 6.98 -10.79
N LYS A 154 11.10 7.67 -11.58
CA LYS A 154 10.40 8.86 -11.12
C LYS A 154 9.22 8.45 -10.25
N VAL A 155 9.26 8.89 -9.00
CA VAL A 155 8.20 8.73 -8.01
C VAL A 155 7.40 10.02 -7.96
N ARG A 156 6.13 9.92 -8.34
CA ARG A 156 5.17 11.01 -8.32
C ARG A 156 4.33 10.97 -7.06
N ALA A 157 4.31 12.07 -6.33
CA ALA A 157 3.28 12.35 -5.34
C ALA A 157 2.21 13.23 -6.00
N PHE A 158 1.02 12.69 -6.20
CA PHE A 158 -0.14 13.46 -6.68
C PHE A 158 -0.94 13.99 -5.49
N TYR A 159 -1.39 15.24 -5.58
CA TYR A 159 -2.20 15.90 -4.57
C TYR A 159 -3.42 16.57 -5.24
N SER A 160 -4.62 16.27 -4.72
CA SER A 160 -5.87 16.77 -5.30
C SER A 160 -6.41 18.05 -4.64
N GLY A 161 -5.59 18.73 -3.83
CA GLY A 161 -6.02 19.86 -3.01
C GLY A 161 -5.84 21.24 -3.62
N TRP A 162 -6.59 22.23 -3.13
CA TRP A 162 -6.63 23.60 -3.68
C TRP A 162 -6.43 24.69 -2.60
N SER A 163 -5.88 24.32 -1.44
CA SER A 163 -5.66 25.22 -0.29
C SER A 163 -4.30 24.96 0.38
N SER A 164 -4.10 25.38 1.65
CA SER A 164 -2.86 25.07 2.39
C SER A 164 -2.54 23.57 2.30
N GLY A 165 -1.25 23.23 2.24
CA GLY A 165 -0.81 21.91 1.79
C GLY A 165 -0.52 20.90 2.90
N PHE A 166 -0.19 19.69 2.47
CA PHE A 166 0.55 18.73 3.28
C PHE A 166 1.95 18.54 2.68
N SER A 167 2.89 18.02 3.45
CA SER A 167 4.18 17.56 2.95
C SER A 167 4.18 16.05 2.80
N VAL A 168 5.05 15.53 1.93
CA VAL A 168 5.27 14.10 1.76
C VAL A 168 6.76 13.74 1.80
N SER A 169 7.08 12.66 2.50
CA SER A 169 8.33 11.92 2.33
C SER A 169 8.00 10.49 1.91
N THR A 170 8.83 9.90 1.05
CA THR A 170 8.66 8.52 0.60
C THR A 170 9.96 7.75 0.77
N ASP A 171 9.91 6.73 1.61
CA ASP A 171 11.00 5.83 1.92
C ASP A 171 10.63 4.40 1.53
N PHE A 172 11.44 3.78 0.69
CA PHE A 172 11.27 2.39 0.28
C PHE A 172 12.28 1.52 1.02
N LEU A 173 11.78 0.57 1.82
CA LEU A 173 12.55 -0.34 2.63
C LEU A 173 12.59 -1.71 1.93
N PHE A 174 13.72 -2.03 1.33
CA PHE A 174 13.98 -3.28 0.62
C PHE A 174 14.62 -4.30 1.56
N VAL A 175 13.86 -5.30 1.98
CA VAL A 175 14.34 -6.37 2.86
C VAL A 175 14.82 -7.54 2.01
N GLU A 176 16.11 -7.86 2.08
CA GLU A 176 16.71 -8.95 1.31
C GLU A 176 16.11 -10.30 1.68
N GLY A 177 15.83 -11.12 0.67
CA GLY A 177 15.24 -12.44 0.91
C GLY A 177 14.67 -13.13 -0.31
N ILE A 178 14.02 -14.26 -0.06
CA ILE A 178 13.39 -15.08 -1.09
C ILE A 178 11.91 -14.72 -1.14
N ARG A 179 11.40 -14.46 -2.35
CA ARG A 179 10.00 -14.10 -2.57
C ARG A 179 9.11 -15.35 -2.62
N PRO A 180 7.85 -15.27 -2.13
CA PRO A 180 6.90 -16.36 -2.28
C PRO A 180 6.62 -16.71 -3.74
N ARG A 181 6.64 -15.71 -4.63
CA ARG A 181 6.46 -15.87 -6.07
C ARG A 181 7.30 -14.85 -6.85
N THR A 182 7.69 -15.21 -8.06
CA THR A 182 8.31 -14.27 -8.99
C THR A 182 7.24 -13.54 -9.79
N VAL A 183 7.16 -12.22 -9.67
CA VAL A 183 6.35 -11.39 -10.58
C VAL A 183 7.01 -11.38 -11.95
N LEU A 184 6.27 -11.80 -12.96
CA LEU A 184 6.70 -11.90 -14.36
C LEU A 184 6.28 -10.68 -15.17
N ASP A 185 5.12 -10.10 -14.84
CA ASP A 185 4.57 -8.94 -15.54
C ASP A 185 3.57 -8.20 -14.64
N ILE A 186 3.48 -6.88 -14.82
CA ILE A 186 2.52 -6.00 -14.14
C ILE A 186 1.90 -5.12 -15.21
N LYS A 187 0.57 -5.04 -15.21
CA LYS A 187 -0.14 -4.25 -16.21
C LYS A 187 -1.26 -3.43 -15.58
N ASN A 188 -1.25 -2.13 -15.83
CA ASN A 188 -2.40 -1.29 -15.56
C ASN A 188 -3.56 -1.67 -16.51
N ILE A 189 -4.71 -1.96 -15.92
CA ILE A 189 -5.97 -2.17 -16.64
C ILE A 189 -6.75 -0.86 -16.64
N HIS A 190 -6.98 -0.26 -15.47
CA HIS A 190 -7.62 1.05 -15.37
C HIS A 190 -6.83 1.90 -14.40
N SER A 191 -6.75 3.20 -14.64
CA SER A 191 -6.19 4.14 -13.66
C SER A 191 -6.78 5.53 -13.91
N GLY A 192 -7.24 6.19 -12.84
CA GLY A 192 -7.66 7.58 -12.88
C GLY A 192 -8.93 7.85 -12.08
N TYR A 193 -9.48 9.05 -12.29
CA TYR A 193 -10.75 9.50 -11.74
C TYR A 193 -11.77 9.72 -12.87
N LYS A 194 -13.02 9.35 -12.62
CA LYS A 194 -14.12 9.65 -13.53
C LYS A 194 -15.40 9.96 -12.79
N ASP A 195 -16.12 10.95 -13.28
CA ASP A 195 -17.49 11.25 -12.87
C ASP A 195 -18.41 10.07 -13.17
N TYR A 196 -19.26 9.71 -12.21
CA TYR A 196 -20.23 8.65 -12.35
C TYR A 196 -21.63 9.25 -12.42
N ILE A 197 -22.35 9.03 -13.52
CA ILE A 197 -23.75 9.48 -13.70
C ILE A 197 -24.66 8.26 -13.85
N SER A 198 -24.23 7.28 -14.65
CA SER A 198 -24.85 5.97 -14.83
C SER A 198 -23.78 4.95 -15.15
N SER A 199 -24.06 3.67 -14.85
CA SER A 199 -23.13 2.58 -15.16
C SER A 199 -22.78 2.57 -16.64
N THR A 200 -23.76 2.66 -17.54
CA THR A 200 -23.49 2.66 -18.99
C THR A 200 -22.51 3.75 -19.44
N ALA A 201 -22.63 4.98 -18.93
CA ALA A 201 -21.71 6.06 -19.30
C ALA A 201 -20.31 5.85 -18.71
N PHE A 202 -20.24 5.30 -17.50
CA PHE A 202 -18.99 5.02 -16.80
C PHE A 202 -18.22 3.88 -17.47
N GLU A 203 -18.88 2.74 -17.69
CA GLU A 203 -18.28 1.53 -18.27
C GLU A 203 -17.87 1.72 -19.73
N SER A 204 -18.60 2.55 -20.50
CA SER A 204 -18.25 2.80 -21.91
C SER A 204 -17.09 3.76 -22.12
N THR A 205 -16.65 4.50 -21.08
CA THR A 205 -15.62 5.55 -21.23
C THR A 205 -14.42 5.42 -20.30
N PHE A 206 -14.52 4.69 -19.19
CA PHE A 206 -13.45 4.60 -18.20
C PHE A 206 -13.12 3.15 -17.82
N LEU A 207 -14.10 2.41 -17.29
CA LEU A 207 -13.94 1.01 -16.89
C LEU A 207 -14.26 0.03 -18.04
N THR A 208 -13.82 0.35 -19.26
CA THR A 208 -14.05 -0.50 -20.43
C THR A 208 -13.28 -1.83 -20.35
N SER A 209 -13.93 -2.98 -20.53
CA SER A 209 -13.24 -4.28 -20.61
C SER A 209 -11.97 -4.24 -21.48
N LYS A 210 -10.86 -4.77 -20.94
CA LYS A 210 -9.57 -4.83 -21.63
C LYS A 210 -9.08 -6.27 -21.80
N THR A 211 -8.80 -6.64 -23.04
CA THR A 211 -8.07 -7.87 -23.37
C THR A 211 -6.59 -7.72 -23.05
N VAL A 212 -6.05 -8.64 -22.27
CA VAL A 212 -4.64 -8.69 -21.87
C VAL A 212 -4.01 -10.01 -22.30
N THR A 213 -2.88 -9.93 -22.98
CA THR A 213 -2.03 -11.10 -23.27
C THR A 213 -1.33 -11.56 -22.01
N LEU A 214 -1.36 -12.87 -21.76
CA LEU A 214 -0.69 -13.48 -20.64
C LEU A 214 0.75 -13.85 -20.99
N SER A 215 1.65 -13.76 -20.01
CA SER A 215 2.99 -14.31 -20.12
C SER A 215 2.89 -15.84 -20.29
N PRO A 216 3.57 -16.45 -21.27
CA PRO A 216 3.57 -17.91 -21.44
C PRO A 216 4.14 -18.68 -20.22
N SER A 217 4.89 -17.98 -19.37
CA SER A 217 5.47 -18.52 -18.15
C SER A 217 4.61 -18.28 -16.90
N ALA A 218 3.50 -17.54 -17.02
CA ALA A 218 2.60 -17.30 -15.90
C ALA A 218 1.95 -18.60 -15.41
N LYS A 219 1.88 -18.73 -14.10
CA LYS A 219 1.32 -19.89 -13.38
C LYS A 219 0.23 -19.49 -12.40
N THR A 220 0.38 -18.31 -11.80
CA THR A 220 -0.63 -17.70 -10.93
C THR A 220 -0.81 -16.24 -11.33
N ALA A 221 -1.96 -15.66 -11.00
CA ALA A 221 -2.25 -14.25 -11.31
C ALA A 221 -3.20 -13.64 -10.30
N MET A 222 -3.09 -12.32 -10.14
CA MET A 222 -3.88 -11.53 -9.21
C MET A 222 -4.32 -10.24 -9.88
N VAL A 223 -5.56 -9.82 -9.64
CA VAL A 223 -6.05 -8.49 -9.99
C VAL A 223 -6.17 -7.68 -8.70
N ARG A 224 -5.41 -6.58 -8.61
CA ARG A 224 -5.51 -5.61 -7.53
C ARG A 224 -6.42 -4.46 -7.94
N VAL A 225 -7.35 -4.08 -7.08
CA VAL A 225 -8.24 -2.93 -7.29
C VAL A 225 -8.15 -1.96 -6.12
N ILE A 226 -7.94 -0.68 -6.40
CA ILE A 226 -7.90 0.43 -5.44
C ILE A 226 -9.03 1.42 -5.76
N PRO A 227 -10.27 1.14 -5.31
CA PRO A 227 -11.39 2.04 -5.51
C PRO A 227 -11.48 3.10 -4.41
N SER A 228 -11.99 4.29 -4.72
CA SER A 228 -12.48 5.23 -3.71
C SER A 228 -13.52 6.15 -4.33
N GLY A 229 -14.69 6.28 -3.68
CA GLY A 229 -15.79 7.14 -4.15
C GLY A 229 -15.73 8.54 -3.53
N HIS A 230 -16.05 9.57 -4.32
CA HIS A 230 -15.91 10.98 -3.95
C HIS A 230 -17.11 11.81 -4.37
N GLY A 231 -17.44 12.83 -3.55
CA GLY A 231 -18.57 13.71 -3.75
C GLY A 231 -19.89 13.11 -3.29
N PHE A 232 -20.87 13.96 -2.99
CA PHE A 232 -22.16 13.55 -2.41
C PHE A 232 -23.32 14.45 -2.85
N VAL A 233 -23.20 15.10 -4.01
CA VAL A 233 -24.13 16.13 -4.52
C VAL A 233 -25.52 15.60 -4.92
N ASN A 234 -25.84 14.34 -4.63
CA ASN A 234 -27.09 13.70 -5.03
C ASN A 234 -27.86 13.13 -3.86
N SER A 235 -29.13 12.79 -4.08
CA SER A 235 -30.02 12.29 -3.03
C SER A 235 -29.63 10.94 -2.42
N LEU A 236 -28.66 10.25 -3.02
CA LEU A 236 -28.13 8.98 -2.52
C LEU A 236 -26.88 9.19 -1.65
N ASN A 237 -26.36 10.42 -1.58
CA ASN A 237 -25.04 10.76 -1.04
C ASN A 237 -23.88 9.98 -1.70
N CYS A 238 -24.10 9.44 -2.90
CA CYS A 238 -23.05 8.81 -3.69
C CYS A 238 -22.12 9.88 -4.29
N ALA A 239 -20.85 9.61 -4.52
CA ALA A 239 -20.14 8.35 -4.33
C ALA A 239 -19.38 8.25 -3.00
N GLU A 240 -19.35 9.29 -2.17
CA GLU A 240 -18.56 9.33 -0.93
C GLU A 240 -19.21 8.58 0.24
N PHE A 241 -20.51 8.79 0.47
CA PHE A 241 -21.21 8.30 1.67
C PHE A 241 -22.26 7.23 1.36
N CYS A 242 -22.18 6.61 0.19
CA CYS A 242 -23.04 5.49 -0.17
C CYS A 242 -22.20 4.24 -0.38
N GLU A 243 -22.63 3.13 0.22
CA GLU A 243 -22.02 1.83 0.01
C GLU A 243 -22.42 1.28 -1.36
N LYS A 244 -21.41 0.88 -2.13
CA LYS A 244 -21.55 0.27 -3.45
C LYS A 244 -20.53 -0.85 -3.62
N ASP A 245 -20.95 -1.90 -4.31
CA ASP A 245 -20.02 -2.94 -4.76
C ASP A 245 -19.36 -2.59 -6.10
N TYR A 246 -18.19 -3.15 -6.35
CA TYR A 246 -17.75 -3.43 -7.72
C TYR A 246 -17.75 -4.94 -8.00
N TYR A 247 -17.84 -5.27 -9.29
CA TYR A 247 -17.83 -6.64 -9.79
C TYR A 247 -16.64 -6.83 -10.70
N LEU A 248 -15.70 -7.69 -10.32
CA LEU A 248 -14.61 -8.10 -11.21
C LEU A 248 -15.07 -9.27 -12.06
N LYS A 249 -14.90 -9.17 -13.38
CA LYS A 249 -15.16 -10.26 -14.32
C LYS A 249 -13.92 -10.60 -15.12
N ILE A 250 -13.73 -11.90 -15.34
CA ILE A 250 -12.70 -12.46 -16.22
C ILE A 250 -13.40 -13.24 -17.33
N ASN A 251 -13.13 -12.91 -18.58
CA ASN A 251 -13.80 -13.51 -19.75
C ASN A 251 -15.33 -13.49 -19.63
N ASN A 252 -15.89 -12.34 -19.19
CA ASN A 252 -17.32 -12.12 -18.96
C ASN A 252 -17.95 -12.97 -17.83
N GLN A 253 -17.16 -13.74 -17.07
CA GLN A 253 -17.61 -14.40 -15.85
C GLN A 253 -17.26 -13.53 -14.64
N GLN A 254 -18.24 -13.19 -13.81
CA GLN A 254 -17.99 -12.51 -12.53
C GLN A 254 -17.25 -13.44 -11.57
N VAL A 255 -16.07 -13.01 -11.13
CA VAL A 255 -15.17 -13.77 -10.25
C VAL A 255 -15.10 -13.20 -8.84
N ALA A 256 -15.45 -11.92 -8.67
CA ALA A 256 -15.54 -11.29 -7.36
C ALA A 256 -16.66 -10.24 -7.29
N THR A 257 -17.19 -10.07 -6.09
CA THR A 257 -18.04 -8.95 -5.66
C THR A 257 -17.37 -8.35 -4.44
N GLN A 258 -17.11 -7.05 -4.46
CA GLN A 258 -16.39 -6.39 -3.37
C GLN A 258 -17.05 -5.05 -3.02
N ALA A 259 -17.46 -4.93 -1.76
CA ALA A 259 -17.93 -3.66 -1.21
C ALA A 259 -16.79 -2.63 -1.19
N MET A 260 -17.07 -1.44 -1.74
CA MET A 260 -16.21 -0.26 -1.65
C MET A 260 -16.62 0.54 -0.43
N TRP A 261 -16.37 0.02 0.77
CA TRP A 261 -16.84 0.65 2.00
C TRP A 261 -15.90 0.42 3.16
N ARG A 262 -15.74 1.45 3.99
CA ARG A 262 -15.03 1.40 5.27
C ARG A 262 -15.99 1.84 6.36
N ASN A 263 -16.16 0.98 7.38
CA ASN A 263 -17.03 1.20 8.53
C ASN A 263 -16.26 1.44 9.84
N ASP A 264 -14.99 1.84 9.71
CA ASP A 264 -14.02 1.94 10.79
C ASP A 264 -13.43 3.36 10.90
N CYS A 265 -14.01 4.37 10.24
CA CYS A 265 -13.46 5.73 10.26
C CYS A 265 -13.47 6.34 11.67
N GLY A 266 -14.42 5.96 12.52
CA GLY A 266 -14.44 6.33 13.95
C GLY A 266 -13.31 5.73 14.79
N LEU A 267 -12.56 4.78 14.23
CA LEU A 267 -11.39 4.15 14.84
C LEU A 267 -10.06 4.68 14.27
N ASN A 268 -10.09 5.78 13.50
CA ASN A 268 -8.88 6.35 12.92
C ASN A 268 -7.84 6.72 14.02
N PRO A 269 -6.57 6.31 13.87
CA PRO A 269 -5.49 6.65 14.80
C PRO A 269 -5.12 8.14 14.84
N ILE A 270 -5.39 8.89 13.77
CA ILE A 270 -5.26 10.34 13.74
C ILE A 270 -6.53 10.94 14.33
N TRP A 271 -6.52 11.22 15.62
CA TRP A 271 -7.64 11.80 16.36
C TRP A 271 -7.19 12.79 17.44
N PRO A 272 -8.05 13.75 17.83
CA PRO A 272 -9.26 14.16 17.12
C PRO A 272 -8.92 14.92 15.83
N GLN A 273 -9.75 14.79 14.80
CA GLN A 273 -9.72 15.66 13.62
C GLN A 273 -10.90 16.64 13.64
N ALA A 274 -10.78 17.73 12.89
CA ALA A 274 -11.93 18.55 12.52
C ALA A 274 -12.81 17.84 11.49
N GLY A 275 -13.78 18.54 10.89
CA GLY A 275 -14.59 17.99 9.80
C GLY A 275 -15.41 16.75 10.19
N THR A 276 -15.73 15.93 9.19
CA THR A 276 -16.65 14.79 9.30
C THR A 276 -15.93 13.43 9.31
N TRP A 277 -14.72 13.38 9.89
CA TRP A 277 -13.86 12.19 9.90
C TRP A 277 -14.47 10.93 10.52
N LEU A 278 -15.48 11.09 11.39
CA LEU A 278 -16.20 9.97 12.01
C LEU A 278 -17.13 9.22 11.06
N PHE A 279 -17.47 9.79 9.89
CA PHE A 279 -18.39 9.16 8.96
C PHE A 279 -17.69 8.16 8.04
N ASP A 280 -18.29 6.99 7.97
CA ASP A 280 -17.95 5.90 7.08
C ASP A 280 -18.12 6.30 5.62
N ARG A 281 -17.25 5.79 4.76
CA ARG A 281 -17.06 6.28 3.40
C ARG A 281 -16.68 5.17 2.44
N ALA A 282 -16.79 5.49 1.15
CA ALA A 282 -16.57 4.57 0.06
C ALA A 282 -15.08 4.18 -0.12
N ASN A 283 -14.61 3.27 0.75
CA ASN A 283 -13.28 2.66 0.80
C ASN A 283 -12.12 3.59 1.25
N TRP A 284 -12.41 4.63 2.02
CA TRP A 284 -11.38 5.50 2.60
C TRP A 284 -11.89 6.17 3.87
N CYS A 285 -10.99 6.71 4.70
CA CYS A 285 -11.32 7.57 5.82
C CYS A 285 -10.42 8.81 5.78
N PRO A 286 -10.89 10.01 6.16
CA PRO A 286 -10.05 11.19 6.27
C PRO A 286 -8.88 10.93 7.22
N GLY A 287 -7.65 11.14 6.75
CA GLY A 287 -6.44 10.80 7.50
C GLY A 287 -6.09 9.32 7.49
N ASP A 288 -6.47 8.56 6.47
CA ASP A 288 -6.12 7.15 6.37
C ASP A 288 -5.97 6.67 4.91
N LYS A 289 -5.44 5.46 4.77
CA LYS A 289 -5.25 4.75 3.51
C LYS A 289 -6.61 4.44 2.87
N ALA A 290 -6.69 4.60 1.55
CA ALA A 290 -7.70 3.85 0.79
C ALA A 290 -7.19 2.42 0.63
N LEU A 291 -8.05 1.42 0.85
CA LEU A 291 -7.61 0.03 0.81
C LEU A 291 -7.53 -0.48 -0.62
N HIS A 292 -6.60 -1.39 -0.86
CA HIS A 292 -6.61 -2.21 -2.07
C HIS A 292 -7.23 -3.57 -1.76
N TYR A 293 -7.82 -4.18 -2.79
CA TYR A 293 -8.36 -5.53 -2.71
C TYR A 293 -7.70 -6.39 -3.78
N ASP A 294 -7.20 -7.55 -3.36
CA ASP A 294 -6.48 -8.48 -4.19
C ASP A 294 -7.37 -9.69 -4.50
N HIS A 295 -7.56 -9.96 -5.81
CA HIS A 295 -8.38 -11.07 -6.30
C HIS A 295 -7.50 -12.09 -7.01
N ASP A 296 -7.42 -13.30 -6.47
CA ASP A 296 -6.76 -14.42 -7.16
C ASP A 296 -7.59 -14.85 -8.38
N ILE A 297 -6.98 -14.80 -9.56
CA ILE A 297 -7.60 -15.20 -10.83
C ILE A 297 -6.86 -16.38 -11.49
N THR A 298 -6.04 -17.10 -10.72
CA THR A 298 -5.16 -18.19 -11.21
C THR A 298 -5.92 -19.26 -11.99
N SER A 299 -7.13 -19.62 -11.56
CA SER A 299 -7.96 -20.62 -12.25
C SER A 299 -8.42 -20.17 -13.65
N TYR A 300 -8.34 -18.88 -13.98
CA TYR A 300 -8.81 -18.30 -15.24
C TYR A 300 -7.69 -18.07 -16.27
N ILE A 301 -6.43 -18.20 -15.87
CA ILE A 301 -5.28 -18.00 -16.78
C ILE A 301 -4.74 -19.31 -17.38
N SER A 302 -5.17 -20.46 -16.87
CA SER A 302 -4.69 -21.77 -17.32
C SER A 302 -5.21 -22.13 -18.72
N GLY A 303 -4.29 -22.49 -19.63
CA GLY A 303 -4.65 -22.98 -20.96
C GLY A 303 -5.10 -21.91 -21.96
N THR A 304 -4.94 -20.63 -21.63
CA THR A 304 -5.24 -19.50 -22.52
C THR A 304 -4.02 -18.58 -22.70
N SER A 305 -3.94 -17.88 -23.83
CA SER A 305 -2.89 -16.88 -24.10
C SER A 305 -3.33 -15.44 -23.79
N SER A 306 -4.62 -15.22 -23.54
CA SER A 306 -5.16 -13.91 -23.16
C SER A 306 -6.41 -14.06 -22.32
N ILE A 307 -6.74 -13.01 -21.57
CA ILE A 307 -7.98 -12.88 -20.82
C ILE A 307 -8.57 -11.50 -21.02
N ASP A 308 -9.89 -11.39 -20.94
CA ASP A 308 -10.59 -10.11 -20.82
C ASP A 308 -10.80 -9.81 -19.34
N ILE A 309 -10.39 -8.62 -18.90
CA ILE A 309 -10.61 -8.10 -17.55
C ILE A 309 -11.61 -6.96 -17.64
N ASP A 310 -12.67 -7.05 -16.85
CA ASP A 310 -13.77 -6.09 -16.80
C ASP A 310 -14.12 -5.80 -15.34
N VAL A 311 -14.35 -4.54 -14.99
CA VAL A 311 -14.71 -4.13 -13.63
C VAL A 311 -15.92 -3.23 -13.73
N ASP A 312 -17.06 -3.68 -13.19
CA ASP A 312 -18.27 -2.88 -13.17
C ASP A 312 -18.50 -2.29 -11.78
N VAL A 313 -19.09 -1.10 -11.70
CA VAL A 313 -19.67 -0.59 -10.44
C VAL A 313 -21.14 -1.01 -10.34
N GLU A 314 -21.61 -1.35 -9.13
CA GLU A 314 -23.03 -1.59 -8.85
C GLU A 314 -23.88 -0.45 -9.44
N ALA A 315 -24.81 -0.80 -10.32
CA ALA A 315 -25.53 0.18 -11.09
C ALA A 315 -26.46 1.04 -10.22
N TYR A 316 -26.15 2.33 -10.14
CA TYR A 316 -27.07 3.38 -9.71
C TYR A 316 -27.10 4.53 -10.72
N ALA A 317 -28.08 5.42 -10.58
CA ALA A 317 -28.22 6.63 -11.38
C ALA A 317 -28.81 7.76 -10.54
N TYR A 318 -28.43 8.99 -10.86
CA TYR A 318 -28.95 10.19 -10.20
C TYR A 318 -28.93 11.38 -11.16
N THR A 319 -29.65 12.44 -10.79
CA THR A 319 -29.60 13.73 -11.48
C THR A 319 -28.63 14.65 -10.77
N VAL A 320 -27.70 15.24 -11.53
CA VAL A 320 -26.78 16.26 -11.01
C VAL A 320 -27.56 17.57 -10.82
N PRO A 321 -27.61 18.15 -9.62
CA PRO A 321 -28.27 19.45 -9.42
C PRO A 321 -27.62 20.54 -10.30
N PRO A 322 -28.40 21.52 -10.81
CA PRO A 322 -27.84 22.58 -11.64
C PRO A 322 -26.72 23.37 -10.92
N GLY A 323 -25.55 23.43 -11.55
CA GLY A 323 -24.37 24.14 -11.01
C GLY A 323 -23.42 23.28 -10.18
N GLU A 324 -23.76 22.02 -9.92
CA GLU A 324 -22.90 21.08 -9.19
C GLU A 324 -22.03 20.24 -10.13
N VAL A 325 -20.90 19.77 -9.61
CA VAL A 325 -20.02 18.80 -10.29
C VAL A 325 -20.46 17.39 -9.92
N PRO A 326 -20.58 16.44 -10.87
CA PRO A 326 -20.95 15.08 -10.55
C PRO A 326 -20.00 14.43 -9.55
N ALA A 327 -20.55 13.56 -8.70
CA ALA A 327 -19.74 12.65 -7.90
C ALA A 327 -19.11 11.57 -8.78
N GLY A 328 -18.02 10.97 -8.33
CA GLY A 328 -17.24 10.04 -9.14
C GLY A 328 -16.36 9.10 -8.33
N TYR A 329 -15.55 8.33 -9.04
CA TYR A 329 -14.66 7.35 -8.42
C TYR A 329 -13.24 7.49 -8.95
N TYR A 330 -12.27 7.36 -8.06
CA TYR A 330 -10.94 6.92 -8.44
C TYR A 330 -10.91 5.39 -8.49
N PHE A 331 -10.43 4.84 -9.61
CA PHE A 331 -10.13 3.42 -9.75
C PHE A 331 -8.71 3.25 -10.26
N THR A 332 -7.96 2.38 -9.59
CA THR A 332 -6.79 1.73 -10.17
C THR A 332 -6.99 0.24 -10.15
N THR A 333 -6.92 -0.40 -11.31
CA THR A 333 -7.03 -1.85 -11.51
C THR A 333 -5.74 -2.32 -12.16
N GLN A 334 -5.03 -3.23 -11.53
CA GLN A 334 -3.73 -3.73 -11.99
C GLN A 334 -3.72 -5.26 -12.01
N LEU A 335 -3.22 -5.82 -13.10
CA LEU A 335 -2.97 -7.26 -13.23
C LEU A 335 -1.51 -7.55 -12.87
N PHE A 336 -1.31 -8.50 -11.97
CA PHE A 336 -0.02 -9.09 -11.66
C PHE A 336 -0.01 -10.53 -12.16
N GLN A 337 1.02 -10.88 -12.94
CA GLN A 337 1.25 -12.24 -13.41
C GLN A 337 2.47 -12.80 -12.71
N TYR A 338 2.38 -14.00 -12.16
CA TYR A 338 3.46 -14.61 -11.39
C TYR A 338 3.84 -15.98 -11.93
N GLY A 339 5.06 -16.40 -11.65
CA GLY A 339 5.47 -17.80 -11.74
C GLY A 339 4.80 -18.67 -10.66
N ASP A 340 5.31 -19.90 -10.51
CA ASP A 340 4.92 -20.80 -9.44
C ASP A 340 5.34 -20.27 -8.07
N TYR A 341 4.71 -20.79 -7.01
CA TYR A 341 5.14 -20.56 -5.63
C TYR A 341 6.51 -21.18 -5.37
N THR A 342 7.35 -20.45 -4.66
CA THR A 342 8.65 -20.92 -4.18
C THR A 342 8.50 -21.92 -3.03
N PHE A 343 7.47 -21.73 -2.19
CA PHE A 343 7.25 -22.52 -0.98
C PHE A 343 5.96 -23.35 -1.07
N ALA A 344 5.94 -24.51 -0.42
CA ALA A 344 4.75 -25.32 -0.22
C ALA A 344 4.04 -24.96 1.11
N ASN A 345 4.80 -24.83 2.20
CA ASN A 345 4.32 -24.50 3.54
C ASN A 345 5.17 -23.36 4.12
N ASP A 346 4.61 -22.15 4.10
CA ASP A 346 5.25 -20.93 4.63
C ASP A 346 4.16 -20.06 5.26
N VAL A 347 4.29 -19.80 6.57
CA VAL A 347 3.41 -18.90 7.31
C VAL A 347 4.19 -17.67 7.75
N GLU A 348 3.78 -16.50 7.28
CA GLU A 348 4.35 -15.21 7.68
C GLU A 348 3.54 -14.63 8.85
N LEU A 349 4.23 -14.09 9.85
CA LEU A 349 3.63 -13.18 10.82
C LEU A 349 3.75 -11.77 10.26
N THR A 350 2.68 -11.21 9.69
CA THR A 350 2.73 -9.93 8.97
C THR A 350 2.65 -8.74 9.92
N LYS A 351 1.89 -8.83 11.01
CA LYS A 351 1.67 -7.72 11.96
C LYS A 351 1.40 -8.21 13.38
N ILE A 352 1.78 -7.37 14.36
CA ILE A 352 1.29 -7.43 15.74
C ILE A 352 0.43 -6.19 15.94
N LEU A 353 -0.89 -6.37 15.93
CA LEU A 353 -1.87 -5.28 16.02
C LEU A 353 -2.04 -4.84 17.46
N ALA A 354 -2.07 -5.80 18.39
CA ALA A 354 -2.16 -5.52 19.82
C ALA A 354 -1.49 -6.66 20.63
N PRO A 355 -0.66 -6.36 21.64
CA PRO A 355 -0.21 -5.03 22.03
C PRO A 355 0.71 -4.41 20.97
N SER A 356 0.69 -3.10 20.81
CA SER A 356 1.61 -2.38 19.92
C SER A 356 1.70 -0.90 20.31
N HIS A 357 2.83 -0.29 20.02
CA HIS A 357 3.04 1.16 20.04
C HIS A 357 3.12 1.73 18.62
N GLU A 358 2.81 0.95 17.59
CA GLU A 358 2.68 1.49 16.24
C GLU A 358 1.45 2.41 16.17
N ASP A 359 1.65 3.62 15.64
CA ASP A 359 0.61 4.67 15.60
C ASP A 359 -0.67 4.19 14.89
N GLU A 360 -0.52 3.40 13.82
CA GLU A 360 -1.63 2.77 13.05
C GLU A 360 -2.59 1.98 13.95
N PHE A 361 -2.09 1.41 15.05
CA PHE A 361 -2.86 0.57 15.97
C PHE A 361 -3.13 1.23 17.33
N SER A 362 -2.83 2.52 17.47
CA SER A 362 -2.96 3.25 18.74
C SER A 362 -4.36 3.22 19.34
N ARG A 363 -5.43 3.07 18.52
CA ARG A 363 -6.83 2.98 19.00
C ARG A 363 -7.21 1.63 19.58
N MET A 364 -6.41 0.59 19.33
CA MET A 364 -6.55 -0.74 19.93
C MET A 364 -5.68 -0.91 21.18
N ASN A 365 -4.78 0.05 21.44
CA ASN A 365 -3.72 -0.04 22.42
C ASN A 365 -3.76 1.11 23.45
N PRO A 366 -3.24 0.92 24.67
CA PRO A 366 -2.69 -0.33 25.21
C PRO A 366 -3.77 -1.36 25.57
N ILE A 367 -3.42 -2.64 25.59
CA ILE A 367 -4.31 -3.76 25.97
C ILE A 367 -3.59 -4.77 26.87
N CYS A 368 -4.31 -5.44 27.77
CA CYS A 368 -3.79 -6.52 28.63
C CYS A 368 -4.55 -7.85 28.53
N GLY A 369 -5.72 -7.87 27.86
CA GLY A 369 -6.64 -9.03 27.87
C GLY A 369 -6.61 -9.89 26.61
N LYS A 370 -6.03 -9.38 25.51
CA LYS A 370 -5.94 -10.09 24.23
C LYS A 370 -4.61 -9.80 23.53
N VAL A 371 -4.18 -10.75 22.72
CA VAL A 371 -3.18 -10.55 21.66
C VAL A 371 -3.92 -10.60 20.32
N ILE A 372 -3.65 -9.64 19.45
CA ILE A 372 -4.21 -9.55 18.11
C ILE A 372 -3.04 -9.45 17.14
N LEU A 373 -2.97 -10.39 16.21
CA LEU A 373 -1.88 -10.52 15.23
C LEU A 373 -2.45 -10.90 13.87
N GLU A 374 -1.69 -10.66 12.81
CA GLU A 374 -2.07 -11.04 11.44
C GLU A 374 -1.07 -12.06 10.91
N ILE A 375 -1.59 -13.18 10.39
CA ILE A 375 -0.81 -14.21 9.72
C ILE A 375 -1.16 -14.25 8.23
N ARG A 376 -0.19 -14.60 7.39
CA ARG A 376 -0.38 -14.75 5.94
C ARG A 376 0.16 -16.10 5.48
N ASN A 377 -0.57 -16.75 4.57
CA ASN A 377 -0.09 -17.96 3.91
C ASN A 377 0.69 -17.57 2.64
N ASN A 378 1.99 -17.82 2.64
CA ASN A 378 2.88 -17.58 1.51
C ASN A 378 3.24 -18.87 0.75
N GLY A 379 2.76 -20.03 1.23
CA GLY A 379 2.91 -21.32 0.58
C GLY A 379 1.84 -21.59 -0.48
N SER A 380 2.11 -22.55 -1.36
CA SER A 380 1.15 -23.05 -2.34
C SER A 380 0.04 -23.93 -1.75
N GLN A 381 0.24 -24.50 -0.57
CA GLN A 381 -0.77 -25.31 0.11
C GLN A 381 -1.65 -24.43 0.99
N ASN A 382 -2.94 -24.74 1.11
CA ASN A 382 -3.79 -24.10 2.11
C ASN A 382 -3.20 -24.31 3.51
N LEU A 383 -3.12 -23.25 4.30
CA LEU A 383 -2.67 -23.30 5.67
C LEU A 383 -3.86 -23.70 6.55
N THR A 384 -3.78 -24.88 7.14
CA THR A 384 -4.84 -25.48 7.97
C THR A 384 -4.51 -25.49 9.46
N SER A 385 -3.23 -25.36 9.80
CA SER A 385 -2.76 -25.18 11.16
C SER A 385 -1.41 -24.48 11.20
N CYS A 386 -1.12 -23.81 12.32
CA CYS A 386 0.22 -23.36 12.68
C CYS A 386 0.33 -23.19 14.21
N THR A 387 1.55 -23.11 14.71
CA THR A 387 1.85 -22.79 16.11
C THR A 387 2.22 -21.32 16.21
N ILE A 388 1.65 -20.62 17.18
CA ILE A 388 1.91 -19.22 17.47
C ILE A 388 2.47 -19.12 18.90
N ASP A 389 3.73 -18.75 19.02
CA ASP A 389 4.38 -18.47 20.30
C ASP A 389 4.45 -16.96 20.51
N TYR A 390 4.09 -16.48 21.69
CA TYR A 390 4.01 -15.04 21.97
C TYR A 390 4.25 -14.69 23.43
N GLY A 391 4.71 -13.48 23.69
CA GLY A 391 4.91 -12.97 25.05
C GLY A 391 5.82 -11.75 25.11
N MET A 392 6.01 -11.23 26.32
CA MET A 392 6.97 -10.14 26.56
C MET A 392 8.41 -10.66 26.45
N GLU A 393 9.31 -9.83 25.91
CA GLU A 393 10.73 -10.13 25.82
C GLU A 393 11.32 -10.45 27.21
N GLY A 394 12.03 -11.58 27.30
CA GLY A 394 12.61 -12.07 28.56
C GLY A 394 11.62 -12.77 29.51
N GLY A 395 10.33 -12.81 29.17
CA GLY A 395 9.30 -13.56 29.90
C GLY A 395 9.16 -15.02 29.45
N ASN A 396 8.18 -15.73 30.03
CA ASN A 396 7.80 -17.07 29.56
C ASN A 396 6.82 -16.93 28.38
N PRO A 397 7.15 -17.43 27.17
CA PRO A 397 6.22 -17.38 26.05
C PRO A 397 5.03 -18.31 26.28
N LEU A 398 3.87 -17.88 25.82
CA LEU A 398 2.66 -18.68 25.71
C LEU A 398 2.54 -19.23 24.28
N THR A 399 1.90 -20.39 24.16
CA THR A 399 1.70 -21.07 22.87
C THR A 399 0.21 -21.16 22.55
N TYR A 400 -0.15 -20.80 21.34
CA TYR A 400 -1.48 -21.00 20.77
C TYR A 400 -1.38 -21.84 19.49
N ASN A 401 -2.22 -22.87 19.37
CA ASN A 401 -2.30 -23.69 18.18
C ASN A 401 -3.47 -23.21 17.33
N TRP A 402 -3.17 -22.46 16.27
CA TRP A 402 -4.18 -21.98 15.34
C TRP A 402 -4.59 -23.12 14.38
N THR A 403 -5.88 -23.16 14.06
CA THR A 403 -6.46 -24.06 13.05
C THR A 403 -7.43 -23.28 12.18
N GLY A 404 -7.40 -23.50 10.87
CA GLY A 404 -8.25 -22.79 9.93
C GLY A 404 -8.18 -23.38 8.52
N ASN A 405 -8.39 -22.54 7.52
CA ASN A 405 -8.22 -22.88 6.10
C ASN A 405 -7.90 -21.60 5.32
N LEU A 406 -6.68 -21.11 5.47
CA LEU A 406 -6.21 -19.89 4.84
C LEU A 406 -5.60 -20.21 3.47
N ALA A 407 -6.22 -19.68 2.41
CA ALA A 407 -5.79 -19.93 1.04
C ALA A 407 -4.41 -19.29 0.74
N PRO A 408 -3.67 -19.78 -0.25
CA PRO A 408 -2.42 -19.14 -0.68
C PRO A 408 -2.57 -17.64 -0.95
N SER A 409 -1.57 -16.87 -0.54
CA SER A 409 -1.51 -15.40 -0.65
C SER A 409 -2.61 -14.62 0.09
N THR A 410 -3.38 -15.26 0.98
CA THR A 410 -4.37 -14.60 1.83
C THR A 410 -3.87 -14.46 3.27
N ALA A 411 -4.44 -13.50 4.00
CA ALA A 411 -4.11 -13.20 5.38
C ALA A 411 -5.35 -13.23 6.28
N GLU A 412 -5.12 -13.49 7.58
CA GLU A 412 -6.16 -13.52 8.61
C GLU A 412 -5.66 -12.84 9.89
N VAL A 413 -6.55 -12.07 10.52
CA VAL A 413 -6.33 -11.51 11.86
C VAL A 413 -6.76 -12.52 12.91
N VAL A 414 -5.83 -12.96 13.75
CA VAL A 414 -6.04 -13.89 14.85
C VAL A 414 -6.11 -13.12 16.16
N SER A 415 -7.22 -13.28 16.89
CA SER A 415 -7.40 -12.74 18.24
C SER A 415 -7.31 -13.86 19.28
N ILE A 416 -6.37 -13.75 20.21
CA ILE A 416 -6.08 -14.75 21.24
C ILE A 416 -6.37 -14.13 22.61
N ASP A 417 -7.25 -14.75 23.38
CA ASP A 417 -7.53 -14.34 24.76
C ASP A 417 -6.36 -14.73 25.68
N ILE A 418 -5.95 -13.81 26.54
CA ILE A 418 -4.87 -14.06 27.50
C ILE A 418 -5.48 -14.66 28.78
N PRO A 419 -5.09 -15.89 29.18
CA PRO A 419 -5.71 -16.59 30.29
C PRO A 419 -5.48 -15.93 31.65
N ASN A 420 -4.34 -15.25 31.84
CA ASN A 420 -4.02 -14.50 33.04
C ASN A 420 -3.25 -13.21 32.70
N PRO A 421 -3.84 -12.02 32.89
CA PRO A 421 -3.14 -10.75 32.66
C PRO A 421 -1.86 -10.62 33.50
N ALA A 422 -1.76 -11.30 34.65
CA ALA A 422 -0.55 -11.29 35.47
C ALA A 422 0.65 -12.00 34.82
N ASP A 423 0.44 -12.79 33.75
CA ASP A 423 1.54 -13.37 32.98
C ASP A 423 2.39 -12.24 32.33
N TRP A 424 1.81 -11.05 32.15
CA TRP A 424 2.47 -9.81 31.71
C TRP A 424 3.21 -9.06 32.82
N GLU A 425 2.89 -9.34 34.09
CA GLU A 425 3.52 -8.73 35.27
C GLU A 425 4.85 -9.41 35.63
N SER A 426 5.17 -10.56 35.04
CA SER A 426 6.42 -11.29 35.26
C SER A 426 7.65 -10.67 34.59
N TYR A 427 7.44 -9.57 33.86
CA TYR A 427 8.45 -8.92 33.04
C TYR A 427 9.36 -7.98 33.86
N THR A 428 10.67 -8.01 33.57
CA THR A 428 11.72 -7.27 34.30
C THR A 428 12.72 -6.55 33.38
N GLY A 429 12.43 -6.42 32.07
CA GLY A 429 13.40 -6.11 30.99
C GLY A 429 13.10 -4.88 30.11
N SER A 430 12.99 -5.04 28.77
CA SER A 430 12.55 -4.04 27.74
C SER A 430 11.08 -4.23 27.31
N LEU A 431 10.29 -3.16 27.14
CA LEU A 431 8.85 -3.24 26.87
C LEU A 431 8.59 -3.63 25.41
N ASN A 432 9.07 -4.81 25.05
CA ASN A 432 8.95 -5.40 23.73
C ASN A 432 8.05 -6.62 23.84
N PHE A 433 7.07 -6.69 22.96
CA PHE A 433 6.27 -7.88 22.75
C PHE A 433 6.78 -8.61 21.52
N ILE A 434 6.98 -9.92 21.66
CA ILE A 434 7.50 -10.78 20.62
C ILE A 434 6.44 -11.83 20.30
N ALA A 435 6.25 -12.07 19.01
CA ALA A 435 5.48 -13.22 18.53
C ALA A 435 6.23 -13.91 17.39
N SER A 436 6.01 -15.22 17.28
CA SER A 436 6.52 -16.04 16.19
C SER A 436 5.53 -17.10 15.76
N VAL A 437 5.53 -17.42 14.46
CA VAL A 437 4.74 -18.49 13.86
C VAL A 437 5.63 -19.65 13.41
N SER A 438 5.12 -20.87 13.45
CA SER A 438 5.84 -22.06 13.00
C SER A 438 4.92 -23.23 12.69
N ASN A 439 5.51 -24.32 12.19
CA ASN A 439 4.84 -25.60 11.92
C ASN A 439 3.60 -25.51 11.01
N PRO A 440 3.64 -24.80 9.86
CA PRO A 440 2.51 -24.74 8.94
C PRO A 440 2.10 -26.15 8.52
N ASN A 441 0.83 -26.52 8.75
CA ASN A 441 0.30 -27.87 8.48
C ASN A 441 1.08 -29.01 9.20
N GLY A 442 1.72 -28.71 10.33
CA GLY A 442 2.60 -29.65 11.04
C GLY A 442 3.89 -30.00 10.29
N GLN A 443 4.22 -29.25 9.24
CA GLN A 443 5.48 -29.36 8.49
C GLN A 443 6.47 -28.27 8.92
N PRO A 444 7.79 -28.47 8.71
CA PRO A 444 8.75 -27.39 8.86
C PRO A 444 8.39 -26.21 7.95
N ASP A 445 8.50 -25.00 8.50
CA ASP A 445 8.33 -23.77 7.74
C ASP A 445 9.53 -23.56 6.80
N GLU A 446 9.25 -23.26 5.52
CA GLU A 446 10.27 -23.17 4.48
C GLU A 446 10.97 -21.79 4.41
N TYR A 447 10.49 -20.76 5.11
CA TYR A 447 11.07 -19.42 5.07
C TYR A 447 11.07 -18.67 6.42
N SER A 448 11.78 -19.22 7.40
CA SER A 448 11.89 -18.69 8.78
C SER A 448 12.17 -17.19 9.02
N LEU A 449 12.63 -16.42 8.02
CA LEU A 449 12.92 -14.98 8.18
C LEU A 449 11.65 -14.12 8.31
N ASN A 450 10.49 -14.60 7.87
CA ASN A 450 9.21 -13.90 7.97
C ASN A 450 8.36 -14.38 9.18
N ASN A 451 8.90 -15.29 10.00
CA ASN A 451 8.14 -15.96 11.06
C ASN A 451 8.04 -15.15 12.35
N LYS A 452 8.88 -14.14 12.58
CA LYS A 452 9.02 -13.46 13.87
C LYS A 452 8.82 -11.96 13.73
N LYS A 453 8.09 -11.37 14.67
CA LYS A 453 7.98 -9.93 14.84
C LYS A 453 8.19 -9.53 16.29
N GLU A 454 8.67 -8.31 16.44
CA GLU A 454 8.90 -7.65 17.72
C GLU A 454 8.39 -6.22 17.60
N VAL A 455 7.61 -5.79 18.59
CA VAL A 455 7.08 -4.43 18.67
C VAL A 455 7.28 -3.89 20.07
N THR A 456 7.60 -2.60 20.16
CA THR A 456 7.56 -1.89 21.44
C THR A 456 6.11 -1.74 21.90
N VAL A 457 5.87 -1.78 23.22
CA VAL A 457 4.54 -1.67 23.81
C VAL A 457 4.52 -0.72 24.99
N THR A 458 3.35 -0.16 25.29
CA THR A 458 3.13 0.61 26.51
C THR A 458 2.34 -0.23 27.50
N ALA A 459 2.81 -0.26 28.76
CA ALA A 459 2.11 -0.93 29.83
C ALA A 459 0.68 -0.34 30.00
N PRO A 460 -0.37 -1.17 30.04
CA PRO A 460 -1.73 -0.71 30.27
C PRO A 460 -1.86 0.00 31.63
N PRO A 461 -2.61 1.12 31.72
CA PRO A 461 -2.83 1.81 32.98
C PRO A 461 -3.63 0.93 33.95
N ILE A 462 -3.19 0.89 35.21
CA ILE A 462 -3.89 0.19 36.28
C ILE A 462 -4.91 1.15 36.90
N TYR A 463 -6.20 0.89 36.70
CA TYR A 463 -7.28 1.67 37.30
C TYR A 463 -7.73 1.07 38.64
N PRO A 464 -8.21 1.90 39.59
CA PRO A 464 -8.82 1.39 40.81
C PRO A 464 -10.05 0.52 40.50
N ALA A 465 -10.30 -0.51 41.32
CA ALA A 465 -11.47 -1.38 41.18
C ALA A 465 -12.82 -0.63 41.24
N GLN A 466 -12.84 0.57 41.81
CA GLN A 466 -13.97 1.49 41.77
C GLN A 466 -13.59 2.75 41.01
N MET A 467 -14.24 2.98 39.87
CA MET A 467 -14.16 4.24 39.12
C MET A 467 -15.43 5.05 39.39
N ILE A 468 -15.27 6.34 39.69
CA ILE A 468 -16.37 7.31 39.74
C ILE A 468 -16.27 8.14 38.46
N LEU A 469 -17.19 7.92 37.52
CA LEU A 469 -17.39 8.81 36.38
C LEU A 469 -18.28 9.97 36.85
N GLN A 470 -17.75 11.18 36.81
CA GLN A 470 -18.50 12.42 37.10
C GLN A 470 -19.04 13.05 35.83
#